data_AF-A0A0S8A4V0-F1
#
_entry.id   AF-A0A0S8A4V0-F1
#
_cell.length_a   1.000
_cell.length_b   1.000
_cell.length_c   1.000
_cell.angle_alpha   90.00
_cell.angle_beta   90.00
_cell.angle_gamma   90.00
#
_symmetry.space_group_name_H-M   'P 1'
#
loop_
_entity.id
_entity.type
_entity.pdbx_description
1 polymer ?
#
loop_
_entity_poly.entity_id
_entity_poly.type
_entity_poly.pdbx_seq_one_letter_code
_entity_poly.pdbx_strand_id
1 'polypeptide(L)'
;MMKAASSLEALHTSVEDISFQAASTDIWDKKYRLKKKDGQVIDRSIDETYQRVAKSLADVEETDAKKSEWREKFLWALRHGAIPAGRIISNAGAQAYKPATSTINCKAGLTLKAGCGIGYEFSTLRPQGAFVAGAGAYTSGPLSFMDIYDKMCFTVSSAGGRRGAQMATFDVGHPDVMEFIEDGRLRQFNLSLLITQEFIEAVKDDAPWKLAFPLTQKEVDTDKIDIYDPEKVVWRDWSVKDRYITNEEGLVACKIYKTIKARRLWDVIMSSTYDYAEPGFILIDKVNEMNNNWFAED
;
A
#
# COMPACT_ATOMS: atom_id res chain seq x y z
N MET A 1 20.10 50.76 -18.79
CA MET A 1 19.01 50.69 -17.80
C MET A 1 19.14 49.39 -17.02
N MET A 2 19.65 49.45 -15.80
CA MET A 2 19.70 48.32 -14.86
C MET A 2 18.28 48.00 -14.37
N LYS A 3 17.86 46.73 -14.45
CA LYS A 3 16.68 46.23 -13.75
C LYS A 3 17.06 46.02 -12.29
N ALA A 4 16.41 46.76 -11.39
CA ALA A 4 16.54 46.61 -9.95
C ALA A 4 16.12 45.19 -9.54
N ALA A 5 16.99 44.49 -8.82
CA ALA A 5 16.66 43.25 -8.15
C ALA A 5 15.63 43.56 -7.04
N SER A 6 14.49 42.87 -7.06
CA SER A 6 13.52 42.94 -5.97
C SER A 6 14.16 42.36 -4.71
N SER A 7 14.41 43.20 -3.72
CA SER A 7 14.78 42.76 -2.37
C SER A 7 13.62 41.96 -1.79
N LEU A 8 13.81 40.65 -1.64
CA LEU A 8 12.98 39.82 -0.77
C LEU A 8 13.18 40.34 0.66
N GLU A 9 12.23 41.15 1.14
CA GLU A 9 12.13 41.43 2.57
C GLU A 9 11.78 40.11 3.26
N ALA A 10 12.74 39.59 4.04
CA ALA A 10 12.48 38.50 4.95
C ALA A 10 11.42 39.00 5.94
N LEU A 11 10.21 38.44 5.86
CA LEU A 11 9.20 38.60 6.89
C LEU A 11 9.84 38.13 8.20
N HIS A 12 10.16 39.10 9.07
CA HIS A 12 10.59 38.90 10.45
C HIS A 12 9.39 38.41 11.28
N THR A 13 8.81 37.27 10.92
CA THR A 13 8.00 36.49 11.84
C THR A 13 8.96 35.59 12.58
N SER A 14 9.45 36.09 13.72
CA SER A 14 9.87 35.22 14.81
C SER A 14 8.68 34.34 15.16
N VAL A 15 8.60 33.18 14.52
CA VAL A 15 7.88 32.04 15.10
C VAL A 15 8.65 31.81 16.39
N GLU A 16 8.14 32.37 17.49
CA GLU A 16 8.63 32.10 18.83
C GLU A 16 8.86 30.58 18.93
N ASP A 17 10.04 30.19 19.42
CA ASP A 17 10.44 28.79 19.63
C ASP A 17 9.33 28.05 20.39
N ILE A 18 8.39 27.45 19.67
CA ILE A 18 7.31 26.68 20.27
C ILE A 18 7.99 25.48 20.92
N SER A 19 8.03 25.48 22.24
CA SER A 19 8.63 24.39 23.00
C SER A 19 7.95 23.07 22.61
N PHE A 20 8.75 22.02 22.38
CA PHE A 20 8.21 20.70 22.10
C PHE A 20 7.28 20.24 23.22
N GLN A 21 6.14 19.67 22.84
CA GLN A 21 5.22 19.05 23.78
C GLN A 21 5.89 17.84 24.43
N ALA A 22 5.54 17.56 25.70
CA ALA A 22 6.09 16.41 26.42
C ALA A 22 5.91 15.08 25.66
N ALA A 23 4.77 14.92 24.98
CA ALA A 23 4.51 13.77 24.11
C ALA A 23 5.49 13.68 22.93
N SER A 24 5.84 14.80 22.30
CA SER A 24 6.83 14.84 21.21
C SER A 24 8.22 14.42 21.69
N THR A 25 8.64 14.91 22.87
CA THR A 25 9.92 14.54 23.47
C THR A 25 9.96 13.06 23.85
N ASP A 26 8.88 12.53 24.43
CA ASP A 26 8.76 11.10 24.79
C ASP A 26 8.80 10.20 23.54
N ILE A 27 8.05 10.57 22.50
CA ILE A 27 8.06 9.86 21.22
C ILE A 27 9.46 9.89 20.59
N TRP A 28 10.12 11.05 20.58
CA TRP A 28 11.48 11.17 20.08
C TRP A 28 12.45 10.27 20.86
N ASP A 29 12.46 10.35 22.19
CA ASP A 29 13.37 9.55 23.02
C ASP A 29 13.19 8.03 22.83
N LYS A 30 11.93 7.58 22.70
CA LYS A 30 11.59 6.16 22.54
C LYS A 30 11.80 5.64 21.12
N LYS A 31 11.49 6.43 20.09
CA LYS A 31 11.39 5.93 18.70
C LYS A 31 12.48 6.43 17.77
N TYR A 32 13.05 7.61 18.01
CA TYR A 32 13.87 8.34 17.03
C TYR A 32 15.27 8.69 17.52
N ARG A 33 15.45 8.90 18.82
CA ARG A 33 16.73 9.20 19.45
C ARG A 33 17.69 8.05 19.27
N LEU A 34 18.86 8.32 18.68
CA LEU A 34 19.87 7.30 18.48
C LEU A 34 20.53 6.95 19.82
N LYS A 35 20.50 5.67 20.17
CA LYS A 35 21.14 5.10 21.36
C LYS A 35 21.95 3.86 20.93
N LYS A 36 23.06 3.61 21.62
CA LYS A 36 23.84 2.37 21.49
C LYS A 36 23.07 1.20 22.14
N LYS A 37 23.54 -0.04 21.88
CA LYS A 37 22.97 -1.26 22.47
C LYS A 37 23.00 -1.29 24.00
N ASP A 38 24.00 -0.65 24.60
CA ASP A 38 24.15 -0.50 26.06
C ASP A 38 23.27 0.62 26.64
N GLY A 39 22.46 1.29 25.82
CA GLY A 39 21.59 2.39 26.21
C GLY A 39 22.27 3.77 26.20
N GLN A 40 23.57 3.86 25.88
CA GLN A 40 24.25 5.16 25.80
C GLN A 40 23.63 6.02 24.70
N VAL A 41 23.24 7.23 25.06
CA VAL A 41 22.66 8.21 24.14
C VAL A 41 23.73 8.75 23.19
N ILE A 42 23.43 8.71 21.87
CA ILE A 42 24.23 9.35 20.83
C ILE A 42 23.65 10.74 20.51
N ASP A 43 22.36 10.80 20.16
CA ASP A 43 21.70 12.08 19.90
C ASP A 43 21.21 12.68 21.22
N ARG A 44 21.88 13.73 21.71
CA ARG A 44 21.54 14.34 23.00
C ARG A 44 20.30 15.23 22.92
N SER A 45 20.05 15.81 21.75
CA SER A 45 18.89 16.67 21.46
C SER A 45 18.25 16.31 20.11
N ILE A 46 17.04 16.80 19.88
CA ILE A 46 16.35 16.69 18.58
C ILE A 46 17.19 17.36 17.48
N ASP A 47 17.86 18.47 17.80
CA ASP A 47 18.74 19.14 16.84
C ASP A 47 19.94 18.29 16.45
N GLU A 48 20.56 17.56 17.38
CA GLU A 48 21.63 16.61 17.04
C GLU A 48 21.12 15.47 16.15
N THR A 49 19.87 15.02 16.33
CA THR A 49 19.21 14.12 15.37
C THR A 49 19.13 14.74 13.97
N TYR A 50 18.73 16.02 13.86
CA TYR A 50 18.66 16.71 12.57
C TYR A 50 20.04 16.88 11.93
N GLN A 51 21.06 17.24 12.70
CA GLN A 51 22.43 17.36 12.21
C GLN A 51 22.95 16.02 11.66
N ARG A 52 22.67 14.90 12.35
CA ARG A 52 23.03 13.56 11.89
C ARG A 52 22.35 13.23 10.56
N VAL A 53 21.04 13.48 10.45
CA VAL A 53 20.28 13.21 9.23
C VAL A 53 20.78 14.08 8.08
N ALA A 54 20.93 15.39 8.28
CA ALA A 54 21.42 16.32 7.27
C ALA A 54 22.81 15.95 6.75
N LYS A 55 23.73 15.56 7.66
CA LYS A 55 25.06 15.06 7.28
C LYS A 55 24.93 13.82 6.39
N SER A 56 24.17 12.81 6.84
CA SER A 56 24.02 11.56 6.10
C SER A 56 23.38 11.74 4.73
N LEU A 57 22.49 12.73 4.55
CA LEU A 57 21.90 13.05 3.25
C LEU A 57 22.92 13.73 2.32
N ALA A 58 23.73 14.64 2.87
CA ALA A 58 24.73 15.36 2.09
C ALA A 58 25.97 14.51 1.74
N ASP A 59 26.24 13.42 2.46
CA ASP A 59 27.43 12.58 2.26
C ASP A 59 27.51 11.93 0.85
N VAL A 60 26.40 11.89 0.10
CA VAL A 60 26.35 11.40 -1.30
C VAL A 60 27.02 12.35 -2.30
N GLU A 61 27.18 13.62 -1.93
CA GLU A 61 27.76 14.65 -2.81
C GLU A 61 29.24 14.39 -3.09
N GLU A 62 29.69 14.73 -4.29
CA GLU A 62 31.02 14.35 -4.78
C GLU A 62 32.17 15.12 -4.10
N THR A 63 31.96 16.39 -3.75
CA THR A 63 33.01 17.27 -3.23
C THR A 63 32.68 17.75 -1.82
N ASP A 64 33.70 17.99 -1.00
CA ASP A 64 33.50 18.45 0.39
C ASP A 64 32.82 19.83 0.45
N ALA A 65 33.02 20.66 -0.57
CA ALA A 65 32.31 21.93 -0.73
C ALA A 65 30.80 21.70 -0.90
N LYS A 66 30.39 20.79 -1.81
CA LYS A 66 28.99 20.44 -2.02
C LYS A 66 28.39 19.74 -0.80
N LYS A 67 29.12 18.81 -0.17
CA LYS A 67 28.67 18.18 1.09
C LYS A 67 28.36 19.21 2.16
N SER A 68 29.22 20.23 2.31
CA SER A 68 29.01 21.30 3.29
C SER A 68 27.80 22.16 2.95
N GLU A 69 27.69 22.60 1.69
CA GLU A 69 26.57 23.39 1.18
C GLU A 69 25.22 22.68 1.37
N TRP A 70 25.12 21.42 0.94
CA TRP A 70 23.89 20.65 1.03
C TRP A 70 23.55 20.27 2.46
N ARG A 71 24.54 19.96 3.31
CA ARG A 71 24.31 19.71 4.74
C ARG A 71 23.66 20.92 5.41
N GLU A 72 24.11 22.13 5.11
CA GLU A 72 23.51 23.36 5.64
C GLU A 72 22.06 23.54 5.17
N LYS A 73 21.81 23.33 3.87
CA LYS A 73 20.46 23.41 3.28
C LYS A 73 19.50 22.38 3.88
N PHE A 74 19.93 21.12 4.03
CA PHE A 74 19.12 20.08 4.66
C PHE A 74 18.84 20.35 6.13
N LEU A 75 19.85 20.80 6.88
CA LEU A 75 19.69 21.14 8.29
C LEU A 75 18.74 22.32 8.47
N TRP A 76 18.86 23.34 7.61
CA TRP A 76 17.91 24.45 7.57
C TRP A 76 16.48 23.91 7.32
N ALA A 77 16.27 23.09 6.31
CA ALA A 77 14.94 22.55 6.01
C ALA A 77 14.34 21.74 7.18
N LEU A 78 15.14 20.86 7.81
CA LEU A 78 14.70 20.05 8.96
C LEU A 78 14.25 20.93 10.14
N ARG A 79 15.01 21.98 10.45
CA ARG A 79 14.69 22.92 11.52
C ARG A 79 13.45 23.76 11.23
N HIS A 80 13.10 23.96 9.97
CA HIS A 80 11.95 24.74 9.53
C HIS A 80 10.75 23.85 9.12
N GLY A 81 10.70 22.61 9.61
CA GLY A 81 9.51 21.76 9.54
C GLY A 81 9.45 20.77 8.37
N ALA A 82 10.49 20.68 7.54
CA ALA A 82 10.60 19.62 6.55
C ALA A 82 10.99 18.29 7.21
N ILE A 83 10.07 17.67 7.95
CA ILE A 83 10.33 16.45 8.73
C ILE A 83 10.19 15.19 7.86
N PRO A 84 11.27 14.43 7.61
CA PRO A 84 11.20 13.22 6.80
C PRO A 84 10.52 12.07 7.54
N ALA A 85 10.14 11.03 6.79
CA ALA A 85 9.49 9.85 7.36
C ALA A 85 10.32 9.23 8.50
N GLY A 86 9.62 8.64 9.48
CA GLY A 86 10.25 8.18 10.73
C GLY A 86 11.41 7.19 10.56
N ARG A 87 11.46 6.41 9.46
CA ARG A 87 12.62 5.54 9.16
C ARG A 87 13.87 6.32 8.81
N ILE A 88 13.73 7.41 8.06
CA ILE A 88 14.85 8.27 7.68
C ILE A 88 15.45 8.88 8.94
N ILE A 89 14.61 9.48 9.79
CA ILE A 89 15.03 10.03 11.10
C ILE A 89 15.76 8.98 11.95
N SER A 90 15.21 7.76 12.00
CA SER A 90 15.74 6.68 12.85
C SER A 90 17.07 6.11 12.37
N ASN A 91 17.33 6.09 11.05
CA ASN A 91 18.37 5.23 10.47
C ASN A 91 19.46 5.98 9.69
N ALA A 92 19.20 7.17 9.15
CA ALA A 92 20.22 7.92 8.42
C ALA A 92 21.42 8.24 9.33
N GLY A 93 22.64 7.88 8.95
CA GLY A 93 23.83 8.08 9.79
C GLY A 93 23.91 7.20 11.05
N ALA A 94 23.09 6.15 11.18
CA ALA A 94 23.06 5.25 12.35
C ALA A 94 23.75 3.89 12.12
N GLN A 95 24.40 3.67 10.97
CA GLN A 95 24.89 2.36 10.50
C GLN A 95 25.92 1.72 11.44
N ALA A 96 26.69 2.52 12.19
CA ALA A 96 27.64 2.02 13.19
C ALA A 96 26.96 1.43 14.44
N TYR A 97 25.69 1.75 14.67
CA TYR A 97 24.97 1.41 15.92
C TYR A 97 23.74 0.53 15.69
N LYS A 98 23.15 0.60 14.49
CA LYS A 98 22.05 -0.27 14.06
C LYS A 98 22.57 -1.19 12.95
N PRO A 99 22.37 -2.53 13.06
CA PRO A 99 22.80 -3.45 12.01
C PRO A 99 22.21 -3.01 10.66
N ALA A 100 23.01 -3.17 9.60
CA ALA A 100 22.63 -2.79 8.25
C ALA A 100 21.21 -3.28 7.94
N THR A 101 20.32 -2.35 7.62
CA THR A 101 18.98 -2.69 7.12
C THR A 101 19.21 -3.32 5.75
N SER A 102 19.23 -4.66 5.73
CA SER A 102 19.62 -5.47 4.58
C SER A 102 18.72 -5.21 3.37
N THR A 103 19.34 -4.91 2.24
CA THR A 103 18.77 -4.87 0.89
C THR A 103 18.46 -6.29 0.37
N ILE A 104 17.20 -6.51 -0.08
CA ILE A 104 16.67 -7.33 -1.21
C ILE A 104 17.27 -8.76 -1.40
N ASN A 105 16.56 -9.92 -1.40
CA ASN A 105 15.26 -10.31 -1.97
C ASN A 105 14.76 -11.67 -1.38
N CYS A 106 13.57 -11.68 -0.75
CA CYS A 106 12.65 -12.82 -0.53
C CYS A 106 11.33 -12.18 -0.01
N LYS A 107 10.53 -11.66 -0.94
CA LYS A 107 10.01 -10.27 -0.98
C LYS A 107 9.08 -9.80 0.16
N ALA A 108 8.37 -10.66 0.88
CA ALA A 108 7.42 -10.21 1.91
C ALA A 108 7.95 -10.33 3.34
N GLY A 109 8.38 -11.52 3.77
CA GLY A 109 8.87 -11.76 5.12
C GLY A 109 10.11 -10.93 5.48
N LEU A 110 11.02 -10.70 4.53
CA LEU A 110 12.19 -9.85 4.75
C LEU A 110 11.85 -8.35 4.80
N THR A 111 10.87 -7.91 4.00
CA THR A 111 10.36 -6.54 4.02
C THR A 111 9.69 -6.25 5.36
N LEU A 112 8.90 -7.18 5.88
CA LEU A 112 8.35 -7.12 7.25
C LEU A 112 9.45 -7.16 8.31
N LYS A 113 10.50 -7.99 8.13
CA LYS A 113 11.66 -8.04 9.05
C LYS A 113 12.43 -6.72 9.08
N ALA A 114 12.54 -6.02 7.95
CA ALA A 114 13.05 -4.65 7.87
C ALA A 114 12.09 -3.61 8.48
N GLY A 115 10.95 -4.08 8.97
CA GLY A 115 9.89 -3.34 9.62
C GLY A 115 8.97 -2.61 8.65
N CYS A 116 9.12 -2.76 7.34
CA CYS A 116 8.34 -2.06 6.31
C CYS A 116 6.90 -2.58 6.25
N GLY A 117 5.97 -1.69 5.90
CA GLY A 117 4.59 -2.08 5.61
C GLY A 117 4.48 -2.64 4.19
N ILE A 118 3.48 -3.50 3.94
CA ILE A 118 3.29 -4.13 2.63
C ILE A 118 1.82 -4.08 2.23
N GLY A 119 1.54 -3.61 1.01
CA GLY A 119 0.25 -3.76 0.36
C GLY A 119 0.23 -5.00 -0.56
N TYR A 120 -0.87 -5.74 -0.56
CA TYR A 120 -1.10 -6.89 -1.43
C TYR A 120 -2.41 -6.72 -2.17
N GLU A 121 -2.43 -7.17 -3.42
CA GLU A 121 -3.62 -7.26 -4.26
C GLU A 121 -3.91 -8.75 -4.45
N PHE A 122 -5.08 -9.22 -4.02
CA PHE A 122 -5.43 -10.65 -4.03
C PHE A 122 -6.48 -11.03 -5.08
N SER A 123 -7.03 -10.08 -5.82
CA SER A 123 -8.15 -10.30 -6.77
C SER A 123 -7.73 -11.05 -8.02
N THR A 124 -6.43 -11.12 -8.30
CA THR A 124 -5.88 -11.96 -9.38
C THR A 124 -5.85 -13.44 -9.04
N LEU A 125 -6.10 -13.82 -7.78
CA LEU A 125 -6.19 -15.22 -7.37
C LEU A 125 -7.57 -15.79 -7.71
N ARG A 126 -7.57 -16.97 -8.30
CA ARG A 126 -8.80 -17.65 -8.72
C ARG A 126 -9.76 -17.91 -7.53
N PRO A 127 -11.08 -17.69 -7.69
CA PRO A 127 -12.06 -17.82 -6.63
C PRO A 127 -12.18 -19.23 -6.08
N GLN A 128 -12.60 -19.33 -4.82
CA GLN A 128 -12.77 -20.59 -4.12
C GLN A 128 -13.65 -21.57 -4.89
N GLY A 129 -13.23 -22.84 -4.97
CA GLY A 129 -14.00 -23.89 -5.62
C GLY A 129 -13.95 -23.86 -7.16
N ALA A 130 -13.23 -22.93 -7.78
CA ALA A 130 -13.01 -22.99 -9.21
C ALA A 130 -11.97 -24.06 -9.59
N PHE A 131 -12.18 -24.71 -10.73
CA PHE A 131 -11.37 -25.83 -11.19
C PHE A 131 -10.01 -25.38 -11.72
N VAL A 132 -8.97 -26.20 -11.51
CA VAL A 132 -7.59 -25.95 -11.96
C VAL A 132 -7.15 -27.05 -12.92
N ALA A 133 -7.32 -26.82 -14.22
CA ALA A 133 -7.01 -27.79 -15.27
C ALA A 133 -5.58 -28.37 -15.18
N GLY A 134 -4.57 -27.54 -14.84
CA GLY A 134 -3.18 -28.00 -14.72
C GLY A 134 -2.89 -28.88 -13.50
N ALA A 135 -3.71 -28.78 -12.45
CA ALA A 135 -3.55 -29.55 -11.20
C ALA A 135 -4.59 -30.67 -11.04
N GLY A 136 -5.65 -30.67 -11.86
CA GLY A 136 -6.77 -31.61 -11.74
C GLY A 136 -7.56 -31.47 -10.44
N ALA A 137 -7.50 -30.29 -9.80
CA ALA A 137 -8.06 -30.03 -8.47
C ALA A 137 -8.81 -28.69 -8.42
N TYR A 138 -9.53 -28.46 -7.32
CA TYR A 138 -10.21 -27.19 -7.06
C TYR A 138 -9.34 -26.30 -6.17
N THR A 139 -9.38 -24.98 -6.41
CA THR A 139 -8.62 -24.02 -5.60
C THR A 139 -9.31 -23.74 -4.27
N SER A 140 -8.53 -23.47 -3.22
CA SER A 140 -8.99 -23.02 -1.91
C SER A 140 -9.34 -21.52 -1.86
N GLY A 141 -9.09 -20.78 -2.94
CA GLY A 141 -9.44 -19.36 -3.08
C GLY A 141 -8.48 -18.41 -2.36
N PRO A 142 -8.55 -17.09 -2.67
CA PRO A 142 -7.67 -16.04 -2.16
C PRO A 142 -7.53 -16.01 -0.65
N LEU A 143 -8.63 -16.12 0.10
CA LEU A 143 -8.62 -15.97 1.57
C LEU A 143 -7.73 -17.02 2.26
N SER A 144 -7.68 -18.25 1.72
CA SER A 144 -6.79 -19.30 2.24
C SER A 144 -5.30 -18.96 2.05
N PHE A 145 -4.95 -18.25 0.97
CA PHE A 145 -3.59 -17.74 0.77
C PHE A 145 -3.32 -16.58 1.72
N MET A 146 -4.30 -15.71 1.96
CA MET A 146 -4.19 -14.59 2.90
C MET A 146 -3.89 -15.07 4.32
N ASP A 147 -4.43 -16.21 4.76
CA ASP A 147 -4.11 -16.84 6.05
C ASP A 147 -2.60 -17.08 6.22
N ILE A 148 -1.91 -17.49 5.15
CA ILE A 148 -0.45 -17.71 5.17
C ILE A 148 0.28 -16.38 5.44
N TYR A 149 -0.13 -15.31 4.78
CA TYR A 149 0.48 -13.99 4.94
C TYR A 149 0.17 -13.38 6.32
N ASP A 150 -1.05 -13.57 6.84
CA ASP A 150 -1.43 -13.14 8.19
C ASP A 150 -0.54 -13.82 9.25
N LYS A 151 -0.38 -15.15 9.16
CA LYS A 151 0.48 -15.91 10.07
C LYS A 151 1.96 -15.56 9.94
N MET A 152 2.44 -15.32 8.73
CA MET A 152 3.80 -14.85 8.49
C MET A 152 4.03 -13.50 9.20
N CYS A 153 3.12 -12.54 9.05
CA CYS A 153 3.27 -11.23 9.67
C CYS A 153 3.21 -11.29 11.18
N PHE A 154 2.29 -12.07 11.74
CA PHE A 154 2.20 -12.31 13.17
C PHE A 154 3.53 -12.85 13.73
N THR A 155 4.11 -13.84 13.04
CA THR A 155 5.37 -14.47 13.44
C THR A 155 6.56 -13.51 13.34
N VAL A 156 6.70 -12.77 12.25
CA VAL A 156 7.84 -11.83 12.06
C VAL A 156 7.78 -10.65 13.04
N SER A 157 6.58 -10.16 13.34
CA SER A 157 6.36 -9.05 14.29
C SER A 157 6.77 -9.39 15.72
N SER A 158 6.79 -10.67 16.09
CA SER A 158 7.21 -11.13 17.42
C SER A 158 8.71 -10.94 17.68
N ALA A 159 9.53 -10.78 16.62
CA ALA A 159 10.99 -10.68 16.71
C ALA A 159 11.51 -9.25 16.91
N GLY A 160 10.67 -8.22 16.72
CA GLY A 160 11.04 -6.83 16.97
C GLY A 160 9.78 -6.05 17.31
N GLY A 161 9.76 -5.36 18.46
CA GLY A 161 8.56 -4.82 19.13
C GLY A 161 7.68 -3.80 18.40
N ARG A 162 7.63 -3.81 17.06
CA ARG A 162 6.60 -3.19 16.24
C ARG A 162 5.75 -4.28 15.60
N ARG A 163 4.43 -4.11 15.68
CA ARG A 163 3.47 -4.87 14.87
C ARG A 163 3.79 -4.62 13.38
N GLY A 164 3.91 -5.68 12.60
CA GLY A 164 3.93 -5.61 11.15
C GLY A 164 2.62 -4.99 10.66
N ALA A 165 2.72 -4.16 9.64
CA ALA A 165 1.57 -3.51 9.03
C ALA A 165 1.41 -4.07 7.62
N GLN A 166 0.26 -4.68 7.34
CA GLN A 166 -0.07 -5.14 6.01
C GLN A 166 -1.41 -4.56 5.59
N MET A 167 -1.58 -4.31 4.30
CA MET A 167 -2.85 -3.94 3.71
C MET A 167 -3.17 -4.96 2.62
N ALA A 168 -4.42 -5.41 2.57
CA ALA A 168 -4.92 -6.24 1.49
C ALA A 168 -6.00 -5.48 0.72
N THR A 169 -5.83 -5.40 -0.60
CA THR A 169 -6.84 -4.88 -1.51
C THR A 169 -7.55 -6.01 -2.22
N PHE A 170 -8.84 -5.82 -2.47
CA PHE A 170 -9.68 -6.80 -3.15
C PHE A 170 -10.72 -6.13 -4.03
N ASP A 171 -10.96 -6.68 -5.21
CA ASP A 171 -11.87 -6.15 -6.20
C ASP A 171 -13.32 -6.39 -5.81
N VAL A 172 -14.14 -5.34 -5.90
CA VAL A 172 -15.55 -5.41 -5.52
C VAL A 172 -16.39 -6.34 -6.41
N GLY A 173 -15.89 -6.67 -7.59
CA GLY A 173 -16.45 -7.62 -8.55
C GLY A 173 -15.93 -9.05 -8.40
N HIS A 174 -15.01 -9.34 -7.47
CA HIS A 174 -14.50 -10.69 -7.28
C HIS A 174 -15.56 -11.64 -6.67
N PRO A 175 -15.66 -12.92 -7.09
CA PRO A 175 -16.64 -13.88 -6.55
C PRO A 175 -16.61 -14.07 -5.03
N ASP A 176 -15.43 -13.99 -4.43
CA ASP A 176 -15.22 -14.17 -2.99
C ASP A 176 -15.24 -12.85 -2.19
N VAL A 177 -15.78 -11.76 -2.75
CA VAL A 177 -15.78 -10.43 -2.11
C VAL A 177 -16.59 -10.41 -0.81
N MET A 178 -17.68 -11.17 -0.76
CA MET A 178 -18.54 -11.24 0.43
C MET A 178 -17.78 -11.87 1.60
N GLU A 179 -17.10 -12.97 1.32
CA GLU A 179 -16.26 -13.66 2.28
C GLU A 179 -15.10 -12.77 2.73
N PHE A 180 -14.51 -11.97 1.83
CA PHE A 180 -13.46 -11.00 2.17
C PHE A 180 -13.95 -9.91 3.14
N ILE A 181 -15.19 -9.41 2.98
CA ILE A 181 -15.74 -8.35 3.85
C ILE A 181 -16.10 -8.88 5.25
N GLU A 182 -16.63 -10.10 5.31
CA GLU A 182 -17.10 -10.72 6.56
C GLU A 182 -15.97 -11.43 7.34
N ASP A 183 -14.72 -11.35 6.87
CA ASP A 183 -13.62 -12.13 7.43
C ASP A 183 -13.00 -11.54 8.70
N GLY A 184 -13.55 -11.92 9.86
CA GLY A 184 -12.97 -11.60 11.17
C GLY A 184 -11.65 -12.34 11.51
N ARG A 185 -11.12 -13.19 10.62
CA ARG A 185 -9.90 -13.98 10.88
C ARG A 185 -8.60 -13.22 10.56
N LEU A 186 -8.63 -12.31 9.59
CA LEU A 186 -7.44 -11.62 9.06
C LEU A 186 -7.07 -10.42 9.93
N ARG A 187 -6.34 -10.67 11.02
CA ARG A 187 -6.07 -9.66 12.07
C ARG A 187 -4.76 -8.89 11.89
N GLN A 188 -3.90 -9.28 10.96
CA GLN A 188 -2.65 -8.57 10.65
C GLN A 188 -2.75 -7.71 9.38
N PHE A 189 -3.92 -7.70 8.73
CA PHE A 189 -4.23 -6.84 7.61
C PHE A 189 -5.11 -5.68 8.03
N ASN A 190 -4.97 -4.57 7.33
CA ASN A 190 -6.06 -3.65 7.06
C ASN A 190 -6.67 -4.03 5.71
N LEU A 191 -7.98 -4.26 5.67
CA LEU A 191 -8.68 -4.65 4.45
C LEU A 191 -9.20 -3.42 3.71
N SER A 192 -9.10 -3.42 2.38
CA SER A 192 -9.64 -2.36 1.52
C SER A 192 -10.23 -2.94 0.24
N LEU A 193 -11.32 -2.36 -0.24
CA LEU A 193 -11.92 -2.73 -1.52
C LEU A 193 -11.50 -1.75 -2.63
N LEU A 194 -11.19 -2.31 -3.79
CA LEU A 194 -11.04 -1.58 -5.04
C LEU A 194 -12.44 -1.37 -5.60
N ILE A 195 -12.90 -0.12 -5.54
CA ILE A 195 -14.23 0.31 -5.94
C ILE A 195 -14.14 0.98 -7.30
N THR A 196 -14.90 0.46 -8.25
CA THR A 196 -15.04 1.05 -9.58
C THR A 196 -16.21 2.03 -9.63
N GLN A 197 -16.15 2.94 -10.59
CA GLN A 197 -17.23 3.84 -10.98
C GLN A 197 -18.47 3.05 -11.40
N GLU A 198 -18.28 1.96 -12.17
CA GLU A 198 -19.36 1.05 -12.59
C GLU A 198 -20.15 0.50 -11.37
N PHE A 199 -19.44 0.10 -10.31
CA PHE A 199 -20.10 -0.38 -9.10
C PHE A 199 -20.89 0.73 -8.40
N ILE A 200 -20.33 1.93 -8.29
CA ILE A 200 -21.03 3.07 -7.66
C ILE A 200 -22.29 3.46 -8.43
N GLU A 201 -22.25 3.43 -9.77
CA GLU A 201 -23.43 3.64 -10.62
C GLU A 201 -24.47 2.54 -10.39
N ALA A 202 -24.05 1.28 -10.36
CA ALA A 202 -24.92 0.15 -10.07
C ALA A 202 -25.61 0.27 -8.69
N VAL A 203 -24.91 0.78 -7.67
CA VAL A 203 -25.49 1.04 -6.34
C VAL A 203 -26.58 2.12 -6.40
N LYS A 204 -26.31 3.25 -7.08
CA LYS A 204 -27.27 4.35 -7.23
C LYS A 204 -28.55 3.88 -7.92
N ASP A 205 -28.39 3.08 -8.98
CA ASP A 205 -29.50 2.62 -9.81
C ASP A 205 -30.21 1.36 -9.28
N ASP A 206 -29.79 0.82 -8.14
CA ASP A 206 -30.24 -0.49 -7.63
C ASP A 206 -30.09 -1.63 -8.65
N ALA A 207 -29.04 -1.55 -9.46
CA ALA A 207 -28.76 -2.51 -10.51
C ALA A 207 -28.20 -3.84 -9.95
N PRO A 208 -28.34 -4.95 -10.68
CA PRO A 208 -27.60 -6.17 -10.40
C PRO A 208 -26.09 -5.94 -10.60
N TRP A 209 -25.29 -6.48 -9.69
CA TRP A 209 -23.84 -6.54 -9.73
C TRP A 209 -23.39 -7.97 -9.96
N LYS A 210 -22.56 -8.17 -10.99
CA LYS A 210 -22.03 -9.48 -11.38
C LYS A 210 -20.69 -9.71 -10.68
N LEU A 211 -20.60 -10.77 -9.89
CA LEU A 211 -19.33 -11.23 -9.35
C LEU A 211 -18.70 -12.21 -10.34
N ALA A 212 -17.56 -11.84 -10.89
CA ALA A 212 -16.99 -12.51 -12.06
C ALA A 212 -15.47 -12.60 -12.00
N PHE A 213 -14.92 -13.61 -12.68
CA PHE A 213 -13.48 -13.86 -12.73
C PHE A 213 -13.04 -14.24 -14.16
N PRO A 214 -11.84 -13.81 -14.62
CA PRO A 214 -11.34 -14.07 -15.97
C PRO A 214 -11.36 -15.54 -16.42
N LEU A 215 -11.64 -15.74 -17.70
CA LEU A 215 -11.65 -17.03 -18.39
C LEU A 215 -10.38 -17.23 -19.23
N THR A 216 -9.81 -18.44 -19.13
CA THR A 216 -8.79 -18.93 -20.05
C THR A 216 -9.42 -19.68 -21.22
N GLN A 217 -8.72 -19.75 -22.36
CA GLN A 217 -9.19 -20.52 -23.53
C GLN A 217 -9.50 -21.98 -23.18
N LYS A 218 -8.66 -22.60 -22.34
CA LYS A 218 -8.84 -24.00 -21.90
C LYS A 218 -10.15 -24.21 -21.14
N GLU A 219 -10.56 -23.25 -20.31
CA GLU A 219 -11.81 -23.33 -19.54
C GLU A 219 -13.01 -23.22 -20.47
N VAL A 220 -12.95 -22.32 -21.46
CA VAL A 220 -13.99 -22.18 -22.49
C VAL A 220 -14.17 -23.48 -23.27
N ASP A 221 -13.08 -24.10 -23.69
CA ASP A 221 -13.12 -25.35 -24.47
C ASP A 221 -13.62 -26.54 -23.62
N THR A 222 -13.21 -26.61 -22.35
CA THR A 222 -13.54 -27.71 -21.43
C THR A 222 -15.01 -27.64 -20.99
N ASP A 223 -15.44 -26.46 -20.55
CA ASP A 223 -16.78 -26.24 -20.00
C ASP A 223 -17.80 -25.88 -21.10
N LYS A 224 -17.34 -25.75 -22.36
CA LYS A 224 -18.13 -25.32 -23.53
C LYS A 224 -18.89 -24.02 -23.26
N ILE A 225 -18.18 -23.03 -22.72
CA ILE A 225 -18.76 -21.73 -22.36
C ILE A 225 -18.92 -20.90 -23.63
N ASP A 226 -20.14 -20.39 -23.86
CA ASP A 226 -20.35 -19.35 -24.86
C ASP A 226 -19.90 -18.01 -24.27
N ILE A 227 -18.82 -17.44 -24.83
CA ILE A 227 -18.25 -16.17 -24.38
C ILE A 227 -19.10 -14.95 -24.78
N TYR A 228 -20.09 -15.13 -25.65
CA TYR A 228 -21.02 -14.09 -26.07
C TYR A 228 -22.34 -14.13 -25.29
N ASP A 229 -22.52 -15.10 -24.38
CA ASP A 229 -23.70 -15.20 -23.52
C ASP A 229 -23.60 -14.17 -22.36
N PRO A 230 -24.39 -13.08 -22.38
CA PRO A 230 -24.29 -12.01 -21.39
C PRO A 230 -24.77 -12.42 -19.98
N GLU A 231 -25.48 -13.54 -19.86
CA GLU A 231 -25.88 -14.11 -18.57
C GLU A 231 -24.75 -14.91 -17.91
N LYS A 232 -23.76 -15.37 -18.69
CA LYS A 232 -22.62 -16.17 -18.20
C LYS A 232 -21.30 -15.44 -18.22
N VAL A 233 -21.13 -14.47 -19.11
CA VAL A 233 -19.87 -13.76 -19.30
C VAL A 233 -20.10 -12.25 -19.28
N VAL A 234 -19.17 -11.54 -18.65
CA VAL A 234 -19.08 -10.09 -18.66
C VAL A 234 -17.67 -9.68 -19.09
N TRP A 235 -17.57 -8.65 -19.92
CA TRP A 235 -16.29 -8.09 -20.35
C TRP A 235 -15.89 -6.98 -19.38
N ARG A 236 -14.69 -7.08 -18.79
CA ARG A 236 -14.17 -6.12 -17.82
C ARG A 236 -12.72 -5.79 -18.11
N ASP A 237 -12.30 -4.60 -17.69
CA ASP A 237 -10.87 -4.32 -17.65
C ASP A 237 -10.21 -5.18 -16.56
N TRP A 238 -8.98 -5.63 -16.83
CA TRP A 238 -8.23 -6.50 -15.95
C TRP A 238 -6.73 -6.25 -16.09
N SER A 239 -6.02 -6.30 -14.97
CA SER A 239 -4.59 -5.97 -14.91
C SER A 239 -3.68 -6.96 -15.64
N VAL A 240 -4.13 -8.20 -15.82
CA VAL A 240 -3.38 -9.25 -16.53
C VAL A 240 -4.18 -9.70 -17.75
N LYS A 241 -3.63 -9.51 -18.95
CA LYS A 241 -4.37 -9.77 -20.21
C LYS A 241 -3.87 -11.01 -20.97
N ASP A 242 -2.56 -11.25 -21.00
CA ASP A 242 -1.89 -12.28 -21.83
C ASP A 242 -2.39 -13.72 -21.68
N ARG A 243 -3.04 -14.05 -20.55
CA ARG A 243 -3.46 -15.41 -20.22
C ARG A 243 -4.95 -15.66 -20.41
N TYR A 244 -5.71 -14.59 -20.64
CA TYR A 244 -7.16 -14.64 -20.70
C TYR A 244 -7.67 -14.22 -22.07
N ILE A 245 -8.92 -14.57 -22.33
CA ILE A 245 -9.58 -14.19 -23.58
C ILE A 245 -9.84 -12.68 -23.55
N THR A 246 -9.33 -11.98 -24.54
CA THR A 246 -9.47 -10.53 -24.70
C THR A 246 -10.21 -10.18 -25.99
N ASN A 247 -11.01 -9.11 -25.96
CA ASN A 247 -11.66 -8.58 -27.16
C ASN A 247 -10.79 -7.49 -27.83
N GLU A 248 -11.26 -6.95 -28.96
CA GLU A 248 -10.55 -5.89 -29.72
C GLU A 248 -10.37 -4.58 -28.94
N GLU A 249 -11.20 -4.35 -27.91
CA GLU A 249 -11.13 -3.19 -27.02
C GLU A 249 -10.17 -3.41 -25.84
N GLY A 250 -9.55 -4.60 -25.75
CA GLY A 250 -8.63 -4.95 -24.67
C GLY A 250 -9.29 -5.32 -23.35
N LEU A 251 -10.61 -5.58 -23.34
CA LEU A 251 -11.35 -6.10 -22.18
C LEU A 251 -11.20 -7.62 -22.10
N VAL A 252 -11.21 -8.15 -20.88
CA VAL A 252 -11.09 -9.57 -20.58
C VAL A 252 -12.48 -10.19 -20.36
N ALA A 253 -12.71 -11.36 -20.96
CA ALA A 253 -13.91 -12.16 -20.71
C ALA A 253 -13.87 -12.78 -19.32
N CYS A 254 -14.84 -12.42 -18.47
CA CYS A 254 -14.96 -12.91 -17.10
C CYS A 254 -16.23 -13.76 -16.95
N LYS A 255 -16.07 -14.99 -16.45
CA LYS A 255 -17.20 -15.86 -16.08
C LYS A 255 -17.91 -15.28 -14.88
N ILE A 256 -19.23 -15.15 -14.97
CA ILE A 256 -20.10 -14.74 -13.87
C ILE A 256 -20.33 -15.96 -12.98
N TYR A 257 -19.95 -15.83 -11.71
CA TYR A 257 -20.16 -16.86 -10.68
C TYR A 257 -21.47 -16.61 -9.91
N LYS A 258 -21.81 -15.35 -9.70
CA LYS A 258 -22.95 -14.95 -8.90
C LYS A 258 -23.40 -13.54 -9.30
N THR A 259 -24.70 -13.30 -9.24
CA THR A 259 -25.27 -11.96 -9.41
C THR A 259 -25.98 -11.58 -8.12
N ILE A 260 -25.67 -10.39 -7.59
CA ILE A 260 -26.27 -9.85 -6.36
C ILE A 260 -26.76 -8.43 -6.61
N LYS A 261 -27.65 -7.89 -5.78
CA LYS A 261 -28.00 -6.48 -5.85
C LYS A 261 -26.81 -5.63 -5.41
N ALA A 262 -26.43 -4.61 -6.19
CA ALA A 262 -25.31 -3.74 -5.86
C ALA A 262 -25.49 -3.06 -4.49
N ARG A 263 -26.72 -2.59 -4.20
CA ARG A 263 -27.06 -2.02 -2.88
C ARG A 263 -26.87 -3.00 -1.73
N ARG A 264 -27.18 -4.29 -1.92
CA ARG A 264 -26.94 -5.30 -0.90
C ARG A 264 -25.46 -5.44 -0.57
N LEU A 265 -24.59 -5.46 -1.59
CA LEU A 265 -23.15 -5.50 -1.36
C LEU A 265 -22.68 -4.23 -0.66
N TRP A 266 -23.17 -3.07 -1.10
CA TRP A 266 -22.88 -1.78 -0.48
C TRP A 266 -23.28 -1.73 1.00
N ASP A 267 -24.47 -2.21 1.36
CA ASP A 267 -24.95 -2.23 2.74
C ASP A 267 -24.07 -3.11 3.63
N VAL A 268 -23.57 -4.23 3.11
CA VAL A 268 -22.64 -5.12 3.81
C VAL A 268 -21.29 -4.43 4.02
N ILE A 269 -20.76 -3.77 2.98
CA ILE A 269 -19.53 -2.98 3.09
C ILE A 269 -19.69 -1.90 4.17
N MET A 270 -20.75 -1.09 4.09
CA MET A 270 -20.99 0.01 5.03
C MET A 270 -21.20 -0.47 6.46
N SER A 271 -21.91 -1.58 6.66
CA SER A 271 -22.12 -2.16 7.99
C SER A 271 -20.79 -2.63 8.59
N SER A 272 -19.98 -3.34 7.81
CA SER A 272 -18.65 -3.80 8.25
C SER A 272 -17.72 -2.62 8.56
N THR A 273 -17.68 -1.61 7.68
CA THR A 273 -16.88 -0.39 7.90
C THR A 273 -17.34 0.36 9.15
N TYR A 274 -18.64 0.40 9.45
CA TYR A 274 -19.14 1.02 10.67
C TYR A 274 -18.74 0.24 11.93
N ASP A 275 -18.89 -1.08 11.91
CA ASP A 275 -18.64 -1.94 13.07
C ASP A 275 -17.15 -2.14 13.37
N TYR A 276 -16.31 -2.21 12.32
CA TYR A 276 -14.91 -2.64 12.42
C TYR A 276 -13.89 -1.67 11.82
N ALA A 277 -14.35 -0.53 11.26
CA ALA A 277 -13.51 0.41 10.50
C ALA A 277 -12.87 -0.19 9.24
N GLU A 278 -13.36 -1.35 8.77
CA GLU A 278 -12.87 -2.08 7.60
C GLU A 278 -14.03 -2.77 6.85
N PRO A 279 -13.97 -2.94 5.52
CA PRO A 279 -12.86 -2.54 4.66
C PRO A 279 -12.86 -1.03 4.39
N GLY A 280 -11.67 -0.48 4.13
CA GLY A 280 -11.52 0.81 3.48
C GLY A 280 -11.94 0.78 2.01
N PHE A 281 -11.99 1.94 1.37
CA PHE A 281 -12.34 2.06 -0.06
C PHE A 281 -11.22 2.77 -0.83
N ILE A 282 -10.89 2.24 -2.00
CA ILE A 282 -9.96 2.82 -2.96
C ILE A 282 -10.73 2.96 -4.28
N LEU A 283 -10.96 4.20 -4.72
CA LEU A 283 -11.60 4.48 -6.01
C LEU A 283 -10.58 4.22 -7.13
N ILE A 284 -10.46 2.95 -7.54
CA ILE A 284 -9.34 2.49 -8.38
C ILE A 284 -9.30 3.18 -9.73
N ASP A 285 -10.47 3.43 -10.34
CA ASP A 285 -10.56 4.12 -11.63
C ASP A 285 -9.98 5.54 -11.55
N LYS A 286 -10.23 6.25 -10.45
CA LYS A 286 -9.68 7.60 -10.22
C LYS A 286 -8.19 7.57 -9.92
N VAL A 287 -7.71 6.56 -9.21
CA VAL A 287 -6.28 6.36 -8.99
C VAL A 287 -5.56 6.17 -10.32
N ASN A 288 -6.11 5.35 -11.22
CA ASN A 288 -5.53 5.08 -12.53
C ASN A 288 -5.64 6.30 -13.47
N GLU A 289 -6.80 6.95 -13.56
CA GLU A 289 -7.02 8.14 -14.40
C GLU A 289 -6.06 9.29 -14.02
N MET A 290 -5.79 9.46 -12.73
CA MET A 290 -4.93 10.52 -12.22
C MET A 290 -3.47 10.08 -12.04
N ASN A 291 -3.11 8.87 -12.46
CA ASN A 291 -1.76 8.37 -12.28
C ASN A 291 -0.78 9.10 -13.21
N ASN A 292 0.19 9.81 -12.62
CA ASN A 292 1.22 10.51 -13.37
C ASN A 292 2.30 9.57 -13.96
N ASN A 293 2.23 8.26 -13.67
CA ASN A 293 3.13 7.24 -14.20
C ASN A 293 2.58 6.49 -15.42
N TRP A 294 1.50 6.98 -16.06
CA TRP A 294 0.87 6.37 -17.25
C TRP A 294 1.86 6.05 -18.39
N PHE A 295 3.00 6.77 -18.47
CA PHE A 295 4.02 6.59 -19.50
C PHE A 295 4.94 5.38 -19.25
N ALA A 296 4.85 4.73 -18.09
CA ALA A 296 5.68 3.62 -17.67
C ALA A 296 4.85 2.37 -17.29
N GLU A 297 3.56 2.36 -17.66
CA GLU A 297 2.67 1.23 -17.54
C GLU A 297 2.68 0.50 -18.90
N ASP A 298 3.29 -0.69 -18.93
CA ASP A 298 3.27 -1.61 -20.08
C ASP A 298 1.97 -2.43 -20.11
#